data_AF-A0A7L3YA34-F1
#
_entry.id   AF-A0A7L3YA34-F1
#
_cell.length_a   1.000
_cell.length_b   1.000
_cell.length_c   1.000
_cell.angle_alpha   90.00
_cell.angle_beta   90.00
_cell.angle_gamma   90.00
#
_symmetry.space_group_name_H-M   'P 1'
#
loop_
_entity.id
_entity.type
_entity.pdbx_description
1 polymer ?
#
loop_
_entity_poly.entity_id
_entity_poly.type
_entity_poly.pdbx_seq_one_letter_code
_entity_poly.pdbx_strand_id
1 'polypeptide(L)'
;LLTRDGRRLLEALSLEPPTARMMAACACSHRAATGDGAKTFVMLLAGVLGGLRAAGGGLRRALRAFEAQVLERAVAQGLRR
;
A
#
# COMPACT_ATOMS: atom_id res chain seq x y z
N LEU A 1 14.88 9.58 -16.67
CA LEU A 1 14.76 8.12 -16.82
C LEU A 1 13.43 7.82 -17.52
N LEU A 2 13.44 7.18 -18.70
CA LEU A 2 12.21 6.69 -19.35
C LEU A 2 12.20 5.17 -19.25
N THR A 3 11.31 4.62 -18.41
CA THR A 3 11.19 3.17 -18.19
C THR A 3 9.75 2.80 -17.87
N ARG A 4 9.34 1.58 -18.23
CA ARG A 4 8.07 0.96 -17.79
C ARG A 4 8.26 0.09 -16.55
N ASP A 5 9.49 -0.05 -16.06
CA ASP A 5 9.79 -0.80 -14.85
C ASP A 5 9.49 0.05 -13.61
N GLY A 6 8.36 -0.25 -12.96
CA GLY A 6 7.93 0.42 -11.73
C GLY A 6 8.96 0.40 -10.60
N ARG A 7 9.81 -0.65 -10.53
CA ARG A 7 10.90 -0.72 -9.54
C ARG A 7 11.93 0.38 -9.78
N ARG A 8 12.44 0.47 -11.01
CA ARG A 8 13.41 1.51 -11.39
C ARG A 8 12.83 2.91 -11.28
N LEU A 9 11.53 3.08 -11.53
CA LEU A 9 10.83 4.34 -11.28
C LEU A 9 10.82 4.70 -9.79
N LEU A 10 10.46 3.76 -8.91
CA LEU A 10 10.46 3.98 -7.45
C LEU A 10 11.86 4.25 -6.89
N GLU A 11 12.88 3.55 -7.39
CA GLU A 11 14.28 3.77 -7.02
C GLU A 11 14.82 5.12 -7.52
N ALA A 12 14.29 5.64 -8.64
CA ALA A 12 14.69 6.93 -9.20
C ALA A 12 13.93 8.13 -8.61
N LEU A 13 12.85 7.90 -7.86
CA LEU A 13 12.17 8.94 -7.11
C LEU A 13 13.02 9.33 -5.90
N SER A 14 13.35 10.61 -5.77
CA SER A 14 13.97 11.16 -4.56
C SER A 14 12.92 11.22 -3.44
N LEU A 15 12.59 10.07 -2.86
CA LEU A 15 11.62 9.95 -1.77
C LEU A 15 12.24 10.48 -0.48
N GLU A 16 11.89 11.71 -0.14
CA GLU A 16 12.44 12.43 1.02
C GLU A 16 11.97 11.86 2.37
N PRO A 17 10.69 11.47 2.55
CA PRO A 17 10.25 10.85 3.80
C PRO A 17 10.81 9.42 3.95
N PRO A 18 11.44 9.08 5.10
CA PRO A 18 11.96 7.73 5.36
C PRO A 18 10.90 6.63 5.18
N THR A 19 9.66 6.93 5.57
CA THR A 19 8.51 6.03 5.43
C THR A 19 8.18 5.75 3.97
N ALA A 20 8.28 6.75 3.08
CA ALA A 20 8.03 6.57 1.66
C ALA A 20 9.08 5.65 1.03
N ARG A 21 10.35 5.81 1.38
CA ARG A 21 11.43 4.90 0.95
C ARG A 21 11.19 3.48 1.43
N MET A 22 10.78 3.32 2.69
CA MET A 22 10.51 2.00 3.27
C MET A 22 9.32 1.32 2.57
N MET A 23 8.26 2.06 2.27
CA MET A 23 7.12 1.56 1.49
C MET A 23 7.53 1.12 0.07
N ALA A 24 8.37 1.91 -0.60
CA ALA A 24 8.90 1.57 -1.92
C ALA A 24 9.77 0.30 -1.88
N ALA A 25 10.66 0.17 -0.88
CA ALA A 25 11.48 -1.02 -0.69
C ALA A 25 10.63 -2.28 -0.41
N CYS A 26 9.60 -2.17 0.42
CA CYS A 26 8.64 -3.25 0.67
C CYS A 26 7.90 -3.66 -0.62
N ALA A 27 7.46 -2.69 -1.43
CA ALA A 27 6.78 -2.97 -2.70
C ALA A 27 7.70 -3.67 -3.72
N CYS A 28 8.96 -3.25 -3.82
CA CYS A 28 9.96 -3.89 -4.66
C CYS A 28 10.25 -5.32 -4.19
N SER A 29 10.38 -5.53 -2.89
CA SER A 29 10.62 -6.86 -2.29
C SER A 29 9.43 -7.79 -2.50
N HIS A 30 8.20 -7.29 -2.32
CA HIS A 30 6.98 -8.05 -2.60
C HIS A 30 6.94 -8.50 -4.06
N ARG A 31 7.10 -7.57 -5.01
CA ARG A 31 7.13 -7.90 -6.44
C ARG A 31 8.21 -8.92 -6.80
N ALA A 32 9.40 -8.83 -6.20
CA ALA A 32 10.47 -9.79 -6.44
C ALA A 32 10.10 -11.20 -5.93
N ALA A 33 9.34 -11.30 -4.84
CA ALA A 33 8.92 -12.57 -4.26
C ALA A 33 7.67 -13.18 -4.93
N THR A 34 6.70 -12.36 -5.34
CA THR A 34 5.39 -12.83 -5.85
C THR A 34 5.22 -12.67 -7.36
N GLY A 35 6.04 -11.87 -8.02
CA GLY A 35 5.93 -11.56 -9.46
C GLY A 35 4.84 -10.53 -9.80
N ASP A 36 3.77 -10.44 -9.00
CA ASP A 36 2.64 -9.51 -9.21
C ASP A 36 2.17 -8.85 -7.89
N GLY A 37 0.96 -8.28 -7.86
CA GLY A 37 0.34 -7.80 -6.61
C GLY A 37 0.90 -6.51 -6.00
N ALA A 38 2.01 -5.96 -6.51
CA ALA A 38 2.70 -4.80 -5.94
C ALA A 38 1.80 -3.58 -5.69
N LYS A 39 0.88 -3.28 -6.62
CA LYS A 39 -0.10 -2.18 -6.45
C LYS A 39 -1.03 -2.44 -5.25
N THR A 40 -1.58 -3.64 -5.18
CA THR A 40 -2.48 -4.07 -4.09
C THR A 40 -1.74 -4.08 -2.77
N PHE A 41 -0.50 -4.56 -2.74
CA PHE A 41 0.37 -4.52 -1.57
C PHE A 41 0.61 -3.09 -1.07
N VAL A 42 0.93 -2.14 -1.95
CA VAL A 42 1.11 -0.73 -1.57
C VAL A 42 -0.19 -0.13 -1.00
N MET A 43 -1.34 -0.43 -1.60
CA MET A 43 -2.65 0.03 -1.11
C MET A 43 -2.96 -0.54 0.28
N LEU A 44 -2.71 -1.84 0.49
CA LEU A 44 -2.88 -2.51 1.78
C LEU A 44 -1.94 -1.92 2.84
N LEU A 45 -0.66 -1.77 2.52
CA LEU A 45 0.33 -1.21 3.43
C LEU A 45 -0.02 0.24 3.83
N ALA A 46 -0.41 1.08 2.87
CA ALA A 46 -0.84 2.45 3.12
C ALA A 46 -2.08 2.49 4.04
N GLY A 47 -3.06 1.63 3.76
CA GLY A 47 -4.29 1.54 4.55
C GLY A 47 -4.04 1.08 5.99
N VAL A 48 -3.20 0.06 6.18
CA VAL A 48 -2.81 -0.42 7.52
C VAL A 48 -2.03 0.65 8.27
N LEU A 49 -1.07 1.34 7.64
CA LEU A 49 -0.34 2.42 8.28
C LEU A 49 -1.25 3.60 8.66
N GLY A 50 -2.21 3.94 7.80
CA GLY A 50 -3.24 4.93 8.11
C GLY A 50 -4.11 4.53 9.30
N GLY A 51 -4.55 3.26 9.34
CA GLY A 51 -5.30 2.70 10.45
C GLY A 51 -4.50 2.67 11.75
N LEU A 52 -3.20 2.33 11.69
CA LEU A 52 -2.30 2.35 12.85
C LEU A 52 -2.16 3.77 13.42
N ARG A 53 -2.01 4.76 12.54
CA ARG A 53 -1.93 6.18 12.91
C ARG A 53 -3.23 6.67 13.56
N ALA A 54 -4.38 6.29 13.01
CA ALA A 54 -5.69 6.70 13.54
C ALA A 54 -6.06 6.01 14.86
N ALA A 55 -5.69 4.72 15.02
CA ALA A 55 -6.07 3.91 16.19
C ALA A 55 -5.13 4.07 17.40
N GLY A 56 -4.08 4.89 17.31
CA GLY A 56 -3.09 5.03 18.38
C GLY A 56 -2.28 3.74 18.63
N GLY A 57 -2.16 2.87 17.63
CA GLY A 57 -1.43 1.60 17.71
C GLY A 57 -2.30 0.34 17.72
N GLY A 58 -1.70 -0.78 17.30
CA GLY A 58 -2.32 -2.11 17.26
C GLY A 58 -2.68 -2.56 15.85
N LEU A 59 -1.86 -3.47 15.28
CA LEU A 59 -2.01 -4.00 13.92
C LEU A 59 -3.41 -4.57 13.65
N ARG A 60 -3.96 -5.32 14.61
CA ARG A 60 -5.30 -5.90 14.50
C ARG A 60 -6.40 -4.85 14.33
N ARG A 61 -6.30 -3.71 15.04
CA ARG A 61 -7.25 -2.59 14.90
C ARG A 61 -7.09 -1.88 13.56
N ALA A 62 -5.85 -1.69 13.13
CA ALA A 62 -5.56 -1.09 11.84
C ALA A 62 -6.07 -1.92 10.66
N LEU A 63 -5.89 -3.24 10.72
CA LEU A 63 -6.43 -4.18 9.72
C LEU A 63 -7.96 -4.12 9.67
N ARG A 64 -8.63 -4.11 10.83
CA ARG A 64 -10.10 -3.95 10.91
C ARG A 64 -10.56 -2.63 10.30
N ALA A 65 -9.87 -1.53 10.57
CA ALA A 65 -10.20 -0.22 10.02
C ALA A 65 -10.00 -0.17 8.49
N PHE A 66 -8.92 -0.79 8.00
CA PHE A 66 -8.68 -0.92 6.57
C PHE A 66 -9.77 -1.77 5.89
N GLU A 67 -10.12 -2.92 6.47
CA GLU A 67 -11.20 -3.79 5.98
C GLU A 67 -12.53 -3.04 5.88
N ALA A 68 -12.89 -2.27 6.93
CA ALA A 68 -14.08 -1.42 6.91
C ALA A 68 -14.02 -0.38 5.79
N GLN A 69 -12.89 0.32 5.60
CA GLN A 69 -12.74 1.30 4.52
C GLN A 69 -12.86 0.67 3.12
N VAL A 70 -12.31 -0.52 2.93
CA VAL A 70 -12.41 -1.25 1.65
C VAL A 70 -13.86 -1.66 1.39
N LEU A 71 -14.55 -2.17 2.40
CA LEU A 71 -15.96 -2.56 2.30
C LEU A 71 -16.85 -1.36 1.99
N GLU A 72 -16.70 -0.26 2.73
CA GLU A 72 -17.43 0.99 2.49
C GLU A 72 -17.21 1.50 1.07
N ARG A 73 -15.96 1.42 0.55
CA ARG A 73 -15.67 1.80 -0.82
C ARG A 73 -16.28 0.84 -1.84
N ALA A 74 -16.27 -0.46 -1.59
CA ALA A 74 -16.93 -1.43 -2.47
C ALA A 74 -18.45 -1.21 -2.52
N VAL A 75 -19.06 -0.90 -1.38
CA VAL A 75 -20.49 -0.56 -1.28
C VAL A 75 -20.79 0.77 -1.99
N ALA A 76 -19.97 1.81 -1.78
CA ALA A 76 -20.12 3.09 -2.46
C ALA A 76 -19.91 3.00 -3.98
N GLN A 77 -19.06 2.07 -4.42
CA GLN A 77 -18.90 1.72 -5.84
C GLN A 77 -20.02 0.82 -6.37
N GLY A 78 -21.01 0.51 -5.52
CA GLY A 78 -22.22 -0.20 -5.87
C GLY A 78 -21.96 -1.62 -6.30
N LEU A 79 -21.01 -2.34 -5.66
CA LEU A 79 -20.70 -3.77 -5.83
C LEU A 79 -21.28 -4.31 -7.15
N ARG A 80 -20.68 -3.90 -8.27
CA ARG A 80 -21.07 -4.37 -9.60
C ARG A 80 -20.85 -5.88 -9.61
N ARG A 81 -21.94 -6.64 -9.50
CA ARG A 81 -22.00 -8.05 -9.88
C ARG A 81 -21.82 -8.17 -11.38
#